data_AF-A0A959RB76-F1
#
_entry.id   AF-A0A959RB76-F1
#
_cell.length_a   1.000
_cell.length_b   1.000
_cell.length_c   1.000
_cell.angle_alpha   90.00
_cell.angle_beta   90.00
_cell.angle_gamma   90.00
#
_symmetry.space_group_name_H-M   'P 1'
#
loop_
_entity.id
_entity.type
_entity.pdbx_description
1 polymer ?
#
loop_
_entity_poly.entity_id
_entity_poly.type
_entity_poly.pdbx_seq_one_letter_code
_entity_poly.pdbx_strand_id
1 'polypeptide(L)'
;MDRRDFLKGAVLMSVSGVFLGRLSSGASRALSFFDDYEDMKCQKILKSFPASLQELPLNEIIAEVGKSFIGTEYVGGTLDENMKESLVIKVTGLDCVTFVENTLIMSRLVKRGKTEFEDYKKELEFIRYRDGNMDGYPSRLHYFSDWIYNNQQKGVVEDITSGIGGKPYNKTIDYMTTHPDSYKQLKNDPANFQAMENVEAEINSRQMYYIPKGEVDQYYDLLQTGDIIGTTTDIAGLDITHTGFIYKDDTGTYFMHASYPKKEVIISGEELKEYLAGNKKQSGIMVARPLAL
;
A
#
# COMPACT_ATOMS: atom_id res chain seq x y z
N MET A 1 -14.81 4.22 -15.87
CA MET A 1 -15.30 3.47 -14.69
C MET A 1 -14.23 3.67 -13.63
N ASP A 2 -14.48 4.59 -12.70
CA ASP A 2 -13.49 5.11 -11.72
C ASP A 2 -13.01 3.99 -10.77
N ARG A 3 -11.77 4.05 -10.26
CA ARG A 3 -11.26 3.20 -9.17
C ARG A 3 -12.18 3.34 -7.96
N ARG A 4 -12.82 4.51 -7.81
CA ARG A 4 -13.90 4.77 -6.87
C ARG A 4 -15.22 4.11 -7.26
N ASP A 5 -15.55 3.94 -8.53
CA ASP A 5 -16.81 3.31 -8.98
C ASP A 5 -16.79 1.77 -8.84
N PHE A 6 -15.63 1.13 -9.02
CA PHE A 6 -15.44 -0.27 -8.61
C PHE A 6 -15.62 -0.45 -7.09
N LEU A 7 -15.34 0.61 -6.30
CA LEU A 7 -15.45 0.64 -4.84
C LEU A 7 -16.77 1.26 -4.31
N LYS A 8 -17.65 1.77 -5.18
CA LYS A 8 -18.92 2.46 -4.81
C LYS A 8 -20.17 1.59 -4.95
N GLY A 9 -20.01 0.29 -5.18
CA GLY A 9 -21.11 -0.68 -5.08
C GLY A 9 -21.61 -0.94 -3.66
N ALA A 10 -21.65 0.07 -2.77
CA ALA A 10 -22.45 0.10 -1.54
C ALA A 10 -22.30 1.47 -0.83
N VAL A 11 -23.45 2.10 -0.55
CA VAL A 11 -23.68 3.26 0.33
C VAL A 11 -23.39 4.65 -0.25
N LEU A 12 -24.42 5.19 -0.90
CA LEU A 12 -24.80 6.60 -0.80
C LEU A 12 -25.31 6.88 0.62
N MET A 13 -24.72 7.83 1.34
CA MET A 13 -25.51 8.84 2.05
C MET A 13 -24.78 10.18 2.05
N SER A 14 -25.40 11.11 1.33
CA SER A 14 -25.20 12.55 1.42
C SER A 14 -25.59 13.07 2.80
N VAL A 15 -24.77 13.95 3.38
CA VAL A 15 -25.31 15.02 4.23
C VAL A 15 -24.87 16.34 3.64
N SER A 16 -25.79 16.95 2.90
CA SER A 16 -25.77 18.36 2.56
C SER A 16 -25.94 19.17 3.84
N GLY A 17 -24.95 19.98 4.18
CA GLY A 17 -25.02 20.93 5.30
C GLY A 17 -24.45 22.27 4.86
N VAL A 18 -25.31 23.16 4.39
CA VAL A 18 -24.99 24.59 4.24
C VAL A 18 -24.83 25.16 5.65
N PHE A 19 -23.61 25.55 6.00
CA PHE A 19 -23.36 26.54 7.04
C PHE A 19 -22.23 27.47 6.58
N LEU A 20 -22.62 28.63 6.05
CA LEU A 20 -21.73 29.78 5.96
C LEU A 20 -21.50 30.28 7.40
N GLY A 21 -20.29 30.06 7.93
CA GLY A 21 -19.87 30.59 9.22
C GLY A 21 -18.37 30.42 9.40
N ARG A 22 -17.66 31.52 9.67
CA ARG A 22 -16.20 31.58 9.85
C ARG A 22 -15.68 30.48 10.80
N LEU A 23 -14.85 29.57 10.29
CA LEU A 23 -14.07 28.62 11.08
C LEU A 23 -12.59 28.79 10.71
N SER A 24 -11.83 29.54 11.50
CA SER A 24 -10.39 29.72 11.28
C SER A 24 -9.54 29.56 12.55
N SER A 25 -9.97 28.76 13.51
CA SER A 25 -9.11 28.36 14.64
C SER A 25 -9.43 26.98 15.22
N GLY A 26 -10.70 26.53 15.15
CA GLY A 26 -11.11 25.19 15.62
C GLY A 26 -10.62 24.03 14.74
N ALA A 27 -10.60 24.20 13.42
CA ALA A 27 -10.19 23.15 12.48
C ALA A 27 -8.69 22.82 12.56
N SER A 28 -7.84 23.83 12.71
CA SER A 28 -6.39 23.64 12.87
C SER A 28 -6.04 22.91 14.17
N ARG A 29 -6.77 23.19 15.26
CA ARG A 29 -6.58 22.53 16.55
C ARG A 29 -7.10 21.08 16.54
N ALA A 30 -8.21 20.82 15.85
CA ALA A 30 -8.71 19.46 15.65
C ALA A 30 -7.74 18.61 14.81
N LEU A 31 -7.23 19.15 13.70
CA LEU A 31 -6.19 18.47 12.90
C LEU A 31 -4.96 18.14 13.74
N SER A 32 -4.44 19.09 14.53
CA SER A 32 -3.26 18.82 15.38
C SER A 32 -3.53 17.73 16.42
N PHE A 33 -4.73 17.69 17.02
CA PHE A 33 -5.10 16.63 17.97
C PHE A 33 -5.23 15.25 17.32
N PHE A 34 -5.67 15.17 16.06
CA PHE A 34 -5.76 13.89 15.34
C PHE A 34 -4.37 13.39 14.92
N ASP A 35 -3.47 14.28 14.50
CA ASP A 35 -2.07 13.95 14.23
C ASP A 35 -1.39 13.46 15.52
N ASP A 36 -1.57 14.16 16.65
CA ASP A 36 -1.05 13.73 17.96
C ASP A 36 -1.55 12.33 18.38
N TYR A 37 -2.78 11.96 17.99
CA TYR A 37 -3.36 10.65 18.30
C TYR A 37 -2.72 9.52 17.50
N GLU A 38 -2.59 9.68 16.18
CA GLU A 38 -1.96 8.67 15.32
C GLU A 38 -0.49 8.51 15.65
N ASP A 39 0.21 9.61 15.93
CA ASP A 39 1.61 9.61 16.36
C ASP A 39 1.79 8.82 17.66
N MET A 40 0.95 9.09 18.66
CA MET A 40 0.97 8.36 19.94
C MET A 40 0.66 6.87 19.73
N LYS A 41 -0.32 6.54 18.87
CA LYS A 41 -0.66 5.14 18.56
C LYS A 41 0.47 4.42 17.82
N CYS A 42 1.08 5.07 16.85
CA CYS A 42 2.23 4.55 16.11
C CYS A 42 3.38 4.24 17.06
N GLN A 43 3.72 5.18 17.95
CA GLN A 43 4.74 4.96 18.99
C GLN A 43 4.39 3.82 19.92
N LYS A 44 3.13 3.71 20.33
CA LYS A 44 2.68 2.63 21.21
C LYS A 44 2.81 1.27 20.54
N ILE A 45 2.43 1.14 19.27
CA ILE A 45 2.58 -0.10 18.49
C ILE A 45 4.06 -0.44 18.35
N LEU A 46 4.89 0.50 17.89
CA LEU A 46 6.32 0.27 17.69
C LEU A 46 7.04 -0.16 18.97
N LYS A 47 6.69 0.42 20.12
CA LYS A 47 7.23 0.07 21.44
C LYS A 47 6.63 -1.20 22.06
N SER A 48 5.56 -1.75 21.47
CA SER A 48 4.92 -2.97 21.98
C SER A 48 5.63 -4.26 21.54
N PHE A 49 6.44 -4.20 20.48
CA PHE A 49 7.19 -5.35 20.00
C PHE A 49 8.35 -5.66 20.95
N PRO A 50 8.48 -6.92 21.43
CA PRO A 50 9.57 -7.27 22.33
C PRO A 50 10.90 -7.32 21.57
N ALA A 51 11.99 -6.98 22.26
CA ALA A 51 13.33 -6.96 21.67
C ALA A 51 13.75 -8.30 21.02
N SER A 52 13.20 -9.42 21.49
CA SER A 52 13.45 -10.75 20.91
C SER A 52 13.04 -10.89 19.44
N LEU A 53 12.08 -10.08 18.93
CA LEU A 53 11.73 -10.09 17.50
C LEU A 53 12.92 -9.69 16.62
N GLN A 54 13.84 -8.87 17.12
CA GLN A 54 15.00 -8.40 16.35
C GLN A 54 15.90 -9.55 15.86
N GLU A 55 15.93 -10.65 16.60
CA GLU A 55 16.74 -11.83 16.29
C GLU A 55 16.14 -12.68 15.16
N LEU A 56 14.85 -12.52 14.87
CA LEU A 56 14.17 -13.28 13.82
C LEU A 56 14.58 -12.80 12.41
N PRO A 57 14.50 -13.67 11.40
CA PRO A 57 14.50 -13.27 10.00
C PRO A 57 13.45 -12.19 9.72
N LEU A 58 13.74 -11.23 8.83
CA LEU A 58 12.84 -10.09 8.56
C LEU A 58 11.44 -10.54 8.14
N ASN A 59 11.35 -11.61 7.37
CA ASN A 59 10.10 -12.17 6.87
C ASN A 59 9.19 -12.69 8.00
N GLU A 60 9.77 -13.23 9.08
CA GLU A 60 9.04 -13.61 10.30
C GLU A 60 8.62 -12.38 11.11
N ILE A 61 9.48 -11.35 11.21
CA ILE A 61 9.10 -10.08 11.85
C ILE A 61 7.90 -9.46 11.13
N ILE A 62 7.88 -9.46 9.81
CA ILE A 62 6.76 -8.97 9.00
C ILE A 62 5.47 -9.74 9.30
N ALA A 63 5.56 -11.06 9.50
CA ALA A 63 4.40 -11.86 9.90
C ALA A 63 3.85 -11.42 11.26
N GLU A 64 4.71 -11.25 12.26
CA GLU A 64 4.30 -10.84 13.62
C GLU A 64 3.75 -9.41 13.65
N VAL A 65 4.43 -8.47 12.99
CA VAL A 65 3.98 -7.08 12.88
C VAL A 65 2.67 -7.00 12.11
N GLY A 66 2.54 -7.70 10.98
CA GLY A 66 1.31 -7.72 10.18
C GLY A 66 0.12 -8.29 10.95
N LYS A 67 0.34 -9.38 11.70
CA LYS A 67 -0.69 -9.96 12.59
C LYS A 67 -1.15 -8.99 13.68
N SER A 68 -0.28 -8.11 14.15
CA SER A 68 -0.66 -7.09 15.16
C SER A 68 -1.71 -6.10 14.67
N PHE A 69 -1.87 -5.95 13.35
CA PHE A 69 -2.90 -5.11 12.74
C PHE A 69 -4.21 -5.83 12.47
N ILE A 70 -4.32 -7.16 12.63
CA ILE A 70 -5.57 -7.90 12.40
C ILE A 70 -6.73 -7.28 13.20
N GLY A 71 -7.87 -7.06 12.53
CA GLY A 71 -9.05 -6.38 13.09
C GLY A 71 -9.00 -4.85 13.02
N THR A 72 -7.89 -4.25 12.55
CA THR A 72 -7.83 -2.79 12.31
C THR A 72 -8.76 -2.41 11.16
N GLU A 73 -9.57 -1.35 11.35
CA GLU A 73 -10.61 -0.94 10.41
C GLU A 73 -10.05 -0.57 9.03
N TYR A 74 -10.77 -0.95 7.97
CA TYR A 74 -10.47 -0.50 6.62
C TYR A 74 -10.94 0.94 6.41
N VAL A 75 -10.01 1.85 6.16
CA VAL A 75 -10.30 3.26 5.83
C VAL A 75 -9.52 3.67 4.59
N GLY A 76 -10.25 3.91 3.48
CA GLY A 76 -9.65 4.30 2.20
C GLY A 76 -9.52 5.81 2.03
N GLY A 77 -8.49 6.23 1.28
CA GLY A 77 -8.32 7.64 0.90
C GLY A 77 -7.75 8.52 2.01
N THR A 78 -7.19 7.93 3.06
CA THR A 78 -6.62 8.65 4.21
C THR A 78 -5.44 9.55 3.83
N LEU A 79 -4.69 9.19 2.79
CA LEU A 79 -3.56 9.99 2.29
C LEU A 79 -4.00 11.15 1.38
N ASP A 80 -5.27 11.20 0.99
CA ASP A 80 -5.83 12.20 0.08
C ASP A 80 -6.76 13.18 0.80
N GLU A 81 -6.57 13.41 2.09
CA GLU A 81 -7.37 14.38 2.86
C GLU A 81 -6.92 15.83 2.58
N ASN A 82 -5.62 16.06 2.46
CA ASN A 82 -5.03 17.37 2.20
C ASN A 82 -4.93 17.67 0.70
N MET A 83 -4.97 18.96 0.33
CA MET A 83 -4.68 19.39 -1.06
C MET A 83 -3.17 19.48 -1.32
N LYS A 84 -2.41 19.93 -0.32
CA LYS A 84 -0.95 19.91 -0.35
C LYS A 84 -0.46 18.57 0.18
N GLU A 85 0.50 17.97 -0.51
CA GLU A 85 1.12 16.72 -0.05
C GLU A 85 1.83 16.94 1.29
N SER A 86 1.64 15.99 2.20
CA SER A 86 2.23 15.97 3.53
C SER A 86 2.40 14.52 3.97
N LEU A 87 3.37 14.26 4.86
CA LEU A 87 3.61 12.95 5.42
C LEU A 87 2.49 12.54 6.39
N VAL A 88 1.39 12.00 5.86
CA VAL A 88 0.23 11.57 6.65
C VAL A 88 0.51 10.22 7.31
N ILE A 89 0.38 10.15 8.63
CA ILE A 89 0.57 8.93 9.41
C ILE A 89 -0.80 8.41 9.85
N LYS A 90 -1.12 7.17 9.47
CA LYS A 90 -2.34 6.47 9.87
C LYS A 90 -2.02 5.03 10.22
N VAL A 91 -2.33 4.66 11.47
CA VAL A 91 -2.14 3.30 12.00
C VAL A 91 -3.43 2.71 12.59
N THR A 92 -4.47 3.53 12.78
CA THR A 92 -5.76 3.08 13.35
C THR A 92 -6.87 2.85 12.32
N GLY A 93 -6.66 3.31 11.09
CA GLY A 93 -7.54 3.05 9.94
C GLY A 93 -6.69 2.92 8.69
N LEU A 94 -6.73 1.74 8.07
CA LEU A 94 -5.76 1.34 7.05
C LEU A 94 -6.47 1.00 5.73
N ASP A 95 -5.82 1.32 4.63
CA ASP A 95 -6.12 0.67 3.35
C ASP A 95 -5.03 -0.35 3.03
N CYS A 96 -5.13 -0.98 1.87
CA CYS A 96 -4.16 -2.01 1.48
C CYS A 96 -2.72 -1.49 1.41
N VAL A 97 -2.50 -0.26 0.93
CA VAL A 97 -1.17 0.32 0.77
C VAL A 97 -0.63 0.74 2.13
N THR A 98 -1.41 1.48 2.92
CA THR A 98 -0.95 1.92 4.23
C THR A 98 -0.73 0.74 5.18
N PHE A 99 -1.48 -0.35 5.07
CA PHE A 99 -1.18 -1.58 5.79
C PHE A 99 0.19 -2.18 5.42
N VAL A 100 0.51 -2.27 4.13
CA VAL A 100 1.82 -2.76 3.66
C VAL A 100 2.95 -1.86 4.13
N GLU A 101 2.82 -0.54 3.95
CA GLU A 101 3.83 0.43 4.36
C GLU A 101 4.08 0.36 5.88
N ASN A 102 3.02 0.45 6.70
CA ASN A 102 3.15 0.39 8.15
C ASN A 102 3.83 -0.90 8.62
N THR A 103 3.39 -2.04 8.09
CA THR A 103 3.96 -3.35 8.45
C THR A 103 5.43 -3.43 8.07
N LEU A 104 5.80 -3.02 6.86
CA LEU A 104 7.18 -3.05 6.37
C LEU A 104 8.09 -2.11 7.17
N ILE A 105 7.64 -0.86 7.40
CA ILE A 105 8.38 0.16 8.16
C ILE A 105 8.66 -0.34 9.57
N MET A 106 7.63 -0.75 10.29
CA MET A 106 7.77 -1.19 11.68
C MET A 106 8.65 -2.44 11.76
N SER A 107 8.52 -3.38 10.83
CA SER A 107 9.37 -4.58 10.80
C SER A 107 10.85 -4.25 10.58
N ARG A 108 11.16 -3.32 9.67
CA ARG A 108 12.53 -2.86 9.41
C ARG A 108 13.11 -2.06 10.58
N LEU A 109 12.28 -1.32 11.32
CA LEU A 109 12.69 -0.63 12.54
C LEU A 109 12.98 -1.61 13.67
N VAL A 110 12.08 -2.57 13.91
CA VAL A 110 12.27 -3.65 14.88
C VAL A 110 13.54 -4.44 14.56
N LYS A 111 13.78 -4.80 13.29
CA LYS A 111 15.00 -5.50 12.87
C LYS A 111 16.30 -4.74 13.18
N ARG A 112 16.24 -3.40 13.18
CA ARG A 112 17.37 -2.52 13.53
C ARG A 112 17.44 -2.16 15.01
N GLY A 113 16.52 -2.63 15.85
CA GLY A 113 16.40 -2.21 17.24
C GLY A 113 16.04 -0.73 17.41
N LYS A 114 15.35 -0.14 16.42
CA LYS A 114 14.92 1.27 16.43
C LYS A 114 13.47 1.38 16.87
N THR A 115 13.21 2.18 17.88
CA THR A 115 11.85 2.40 18.44
C THR A 115 11.43 3.86 18.48
N GLU A 116 12.27 4.76 17.97
CA GLU A 116 12.00 6.19 18.00
C GLU A 116 11.04 6.59 16.88
N PHE A 117 10.12 7.49 17.20
CA PHE A 117 9.11 7.96 16.26
C PHE A 117 9.73 8.69 15.06
N GLU A 118 10.85 9.38 15.27
CA GLU A 118 11.57 10.06 14.21
C GLU A 118 12.17 9.08 13.19
N ASP A 119 12.60 7.88 13.62
CA ASP A 119 13.04 6.84 12.70
C ASP A 119 11.86 6.30 11.87
N TYR A 120 10.66 6.21 12.46
CA TYR A 120 9.44 5.85 11.74
C TYR A 120 9.10 6.86 10.64
N LYS A 121 9.10 8.16 10.93
CA LYS A 121 8.80 9.19 9.92
C LYS A 121 9.78 9.17 8.76
N LYS A 122 11.08 9.02 9.06
CA LYS A 122 12.13 8.93 8.02
C LYS A 122 11.95 7.71 7.14
N GLU A 123 11.65 6.55 7.73
CA GLU A 123 11.42 5.33 6.95
C GLU A 123 10.13 5.41 6.13
N LEU A 124 9.08 6.04 6.67
CA LEU A 124 7.83 6.28 5.95
C LEU A 124 8.05 7.17 4.72
N GLU A 125 8.75 8.29 4.88
CA GLU A 125 9.10 9.17 3.76
C GLU A 125 9.97 8.41 2.74
N PHE A 126 10.97 7.68 3.24
CA PHE A 126 11.87 6.89 2.40
C PHE A 126 11.14 5.85 1.56
N ILE A 127 10.10 5.19 2.10
CA ILE A 127 9.38 4.12 1.40
C ILE A 127 8.28 4.65 0.48
N ARG A 128 7.49 5.62 0.96
CA ARG A 128 6.27 6.10 0.28
C ARG A 128 6.55 7.00 -0.92
N TYR A 129 7.65 7.74 -0.89
CA TYR A 129 7.97 8.73 -1.91
C TYR A 129 9.12 8.27 -2.81
N ARG A 130 9.07 8.76 -4.04
CA ARG A 130 10.08 8.53 -5.08
C ARG A 130 11.43 8.99 -4.56
N ASP A 131 12.39 8.07 -4.61
CA ASP A 131 13.77 8.27 -4.17
C ASP A 131 13.89 8.68 -2.68
N GLY A 132 12.81 8.47 -1.93
CA GLY A 132 12.70 8.85 -0.53
C GLY A 132 12.56 10.34 -0.27
N ASN A 133 12.08 11.11 -1.25
CA ASN A 133 11.93 12.56 -1.12
C ASN A 133 10.47 13.00 -1.39
N MET A 134 9.83 13.60 -0.39
CA MET A 134 8.49 14.17 -0.54
C MET A 134 8.56 15.55 -1.24
N ASP A 135 8.18 15.59 -2.51
CA ASP A 135 8.17 16.77 -3.38
C ASP A 135 6.83 16.85 -4.14
N GLY A 136 5.77 17.13 -3.39
CA GLY A 136 4.42 17.26 -3.94
C GLY A 136 3.74 15.92 -4.28
N TYR A 137 2.52 16.02 -4.77
CA TYR A 137 1.66 14.86 -5.04
C TYR A 137 2.30 13.83 -6.00
N PRO A 138 2.94 14.24 -7.12
CA PRO A 138 3.53 13.28 -8.06
C PRO A 138 4.76 12.52 -7.53
N SER A 139 5.38 12.98 -6.44
CA SER A 139 6.49 12.25 -5.82
C SER A 139 6.01 11.05 -4.99
N ARG A 140 4.73 11.01 -4.59
CA ARG A 140 4.16 9.82 -3.94
C ARG A 140 4.01 8.68 -4.94
N LEU A 141 4.38 7.47 -4.53
CA LEU A 141 4.33 6.27 -5.39
C LEU A 141 2.89 5.74 -5.49
N HIS A 142 2.07 6.33 -6.38
CA HIS A 142 0.64 5.99 -6.51
C HIS A 142 0.34 4.67 -7.23
N TYR A 143 1.19 4.29 -8.19
CA TYR A 143 1.13 3.01 -8.88
C TYR A 143 1.99 1.99 -8.12
N PHE A 144 1.42 0.84 -7.77
CA PHE A 144 2.12 -0.08 -6.86
C PHE A 144 3.27 -0.81 -7.56
N SER A 145 3.25 -0.97 -8.89
CA SER A 145 4.40 -1.47 -9.65
C SER A 145 5.56 -0.48 -9.61
N ASP A 146 5.26 0.82 -9.63
CA ASP A 146 6.25 1.88 -9.43
C ASP A 146 6.73 1.94 -7.99
N TRP A 147 5.83 1.68 -7.02
CA TRP A 147 6.22 1.50 -5.62
C TRP A 147 7.22 0.36 -5.44
N ILE A 148 6.97 -0.81 -6.05
CA ILE A 148 7.90 -1.96 -6.02
C ILE A 148 9.22 -1.56 -6.67
N TYR A 149 9.19 -0.99 -7.87
CA TYR A 149 10.40 -0.63 -8.62
C TYR A 149 11.26 0.37 -7.85
N ASN A 150 10.68 1.47 -7.35
CA ASN A 150 11.43 2.50 -6.64
C ASN A 150 11.97 1.96 -5.31
N ASN A 151 11.19 1.16 -4.58
CA ASN A 151 11.67 0.52 -3.36
C ASN A 151 12.75 -0.54 -3.62
N GLN A 152 12.79 -1.14 -4.80
CA GLN A 152 13.93 -1.96 -5.23
C GLN A 152 15.19 -1.12 -5.46
N GLN A 153 15.08 0.03 -6.16
CA GLN A 153 16.22 0.92 -6.36
C GLN A 153 16.79 1.44 -5.02
N LYS A 154 15.91 1.60 -4.02
CA LYS A 154 16.25 2.00 -2.66
C LYS A 154 16.78 0.87 -1.78
N GLY A 155 16.84 -0.37 -2.26
CA GLY A 155 17.27 -1.54 -1.48
C GLY A 155 16.32 -1.93 -0.34
N VAL A 156 15.04 -1.57 -0.45
CA VAL A 156 14.01 -1.90 0.54
C VAL A 156 13.39 -3.27 0.26
N VAL A 157 13.19 -3.58 -1.02
CA VAL A 157 12.62 -4.84 -1.51
C VAL A 157 13.39 -5.33 -2.73
N GLU A 158 13.20 -6.59 -3.10
CA GLU A 158 13.61 -7.16 -4.39
C GLU A 158 12.36 -7.62 -5.14
N ASP A 159 12.16 -7.18 -6.39
CA ASP A 159 11.12 -7.74 -7.27
C ASP A 159 11.57 -9.11 -7.78
N ILE A 160 11.09 -10.15 -7.12
CA ILE A 160 11.46 -11.53 -7.44
C ILE A 160 10.62 -12.10 -8.60
N THR A 161 9.60 -11.37 -9.08
CA THR A 161 8.58 -11.88 -9.99
C THR A 161 9.18 -12.50 -11.26
N SER A 162 10.14 -11.79 -11.89
CA SER A 162 10.85 -12.31 -13.06
C SER A 162 11.74 -13.49 -12.72
N GLY A 163 12.50 -13.37 -11.61
CA GLY A 163 13.48 -14.38 -11.18
C GLY A 163 12.87 -15.74 -10.83
N ILE A 164 11.61 -15.75 -10.37
CA ILE A 164 10.88 -16.99 -10.06
C ILE A 164 10.11 -17.57 -11.25
N GLY A 165 10.23 -16.97 -12.44
CA GLY A 165 9.60 -17.46 -13.67
C GLY A 165 8.25 -16.81 -14.01
N GLY A 166 8.02 -15.58 -13.56
CA GLY A 166 6.88 -14.77 -13.98
C GLY A 166 6.90 -14.47 -15.49
N LYS A 167 5.73 -14.16 -16.05
CA LYS A 167 5.52 -13.89 -17.47
C LYS A 167 5.56 -12.38 -17.74
N PRO A 168 5.97 -11.93 -18.94
CA PRO A 168 5.87 -10.52 -19.32
C PRO A 168 4.47 -9.96 -19.10
N TYR A 169 4.38 -8.84 -18.38
CA TYR A 169 3.14 -8.10 -18.14
C TYR A 169 3.08 -6.89 -19.06
N ASN A 170 2.61 -7.10 -20.29
CA ASN A 170 2.53 -6.06 -21.31
C ASN A 170 1.26 -5.23 -21.10
N LYS A 171 1.37 -4.21 -20.25
CA LYS A 171 0.25 -3.32 -19.92
C LYS A 171 0.67 -1.86 -19.95
N THR A 172 -0.12 -1.05 -20.65
CA THR A 172 -0.01 0.42 -20.59
C THR A 172 -0.61 0.92 -19.28
N ILE A 173 0.16 1.74 -18.57
CA ILE A 173 -0.20 2.39 -17.33
C ILE A 173 -0.45 3.87 -17.60
N ASP A 174 -1.71 4.30 -17.51
CA ASP A 174 -2.17 5.66 -17.82
C ASP A 174 -3.45 6.05 -17.05
N TYR A 175 -3.81 5.29 -16.01
CA TYR A 175 -5.12 5.40 -15.36
C TYR A 175 -5.40 6.80 -14.78
N MET A 176 -4.44 7.39 -14.10
CA MET A 176 -4.59 8.67 -13.41
C MET A 176 -4.73 9.83 -14.39
N THR A 177 -3.94 9.86 -15.47
CA THR A 177 -4.02 10.92 -16.50
C THR A 177 -5.19 10.73 -17.46
N THR A 178 -5.69 9.51 -17.63
CA THR A 178 -6.95 9.24 -18.37
C THR A 178 -8.20 9.47 -17.52
N HIS A 179 -8.08 9.53 -16.19
CA HIS A 179 -9.17 9.78 -15.24
C HIS A 179 -8.86 10.91 -14.24
N PRO A 180 -8.39 12.10 -14.66
CA PRO A 180 -7.91 13.14 -13.76
C PRO A 180 -9.02 13.69 -12.84
N ASP A 181 -10.28 13.62 -13.29
CA ASP A 181 -11.46 14.01 -12.52
C ASP A 181 -11.65 13.20 -11.22
N SER A 182 -11.08 12.00 -11.16
CA SER A 182 -11.12 11.12 -10.00
C SER A 182 -10.12 11.53 -8.91
N TYR A 183 -9.20 12.45 -9.20
CA TYR A 183 -8.12 12.85 -8.31
C TYR A 183 -8.17 14.36 -8.09
N LYS A 184 -8.48 14.79 -6.86
CA LYS A 184 -8.62 16.22 -6.56
C LYS A 184 -7.32 17.00 -6.76
N GLN A 185 -6.17 16.33 -6.61
CA GLN A 185 -4.84 16.86 -6.84
C GLN A 185 -4.48 16.95 -8.33
N LEU A 186 -5.28 16.39 -9.24
CA LEU A 186 -5.08 16.44 -10.70
C LEU A 186 -6.13 17.26 -11.44
N LYS A 187 -7.42 17.13 -11.07
CA LYS A 187 -8.58 17.66 -11.79
C LYS A 187 -8.45 19.12 -12.25
N ASN A 188 -7.75 19.96 -11.48
CA ASN A 188 -7.52 21.37 -11.82
C ASN A 188 -6.06 21.80 -11.57
N ASP A 189 -5.11 20.89 -11.70
CA ASP A 189 -3.69 21.15 -11.48
C ASP A 189 -2.86 20.67 -12.68
N PRO A 190 -2.62 21.54 -13.68
CA PRO A 190 -1.86 21.18 -14.88
C PRO A 190 -0.42 20.74 -14.59
N ALA A 191 0.19 21.23 -13.50
CA ALA A 191 1.56 20.86 -13.15
C ALA A 191 1.60 19.42 -12.61
N ASN A 192 0.71 19.07 -11.68
CA ASN A 192 0.60 17.69 -11.22
C ASN A 192 0.17 16.74 -12.34
N PHE A 193 -0.75 17.17 -13.22
CA PHE A 193 -1.17 16.39 -14.38
C PHE A 193 0.03 16.05 -15.29
N GLN A 194 0.79 17.07 -15.70
CA GLN A 194 1.97 16.87 -16.57
C GLN A 194 3.05 16.01 -15.90
N ALA A 195 3.24 16.18 -14.58
CA ALA A 195 4.18 15.36 -13.82
C ALA A 195 3.73 13.89 -13.76
N MET A 196 2.43 13.63 -13.60
CA MET A 196 1.89 12.27 -13.64
C MET A 196 1.99 11.62 -15.03
N GLU A 197 1.85 12.38 -16.12
CA GLU A 197 2.12 11.86 -17.47
C GLU A 197 3.57 11.38 -17.62
N ASN A 198 4.53 12.12 -17.07
CA ASN A 198 5.94 11.73 -17.09
C ASN A 198 6.19 10.48 -16.23
N VAL A 199 5.56 10.38 -15.05
CA VAL A 199 5.62 9.18 -14.19
C VAL A 199 5.08 7.97 -14.94
N GLU A 200 3.93 8.09 -15.59
CA GLU A 200 3.32 7.01 -16.37
C GLU A 200 4.18 6.62 -17.57
N ALA A 201 4.77 7.59 -18.28
CA ALA A 201 5.73 7.32 -19.36
C ALA A 201 6.96 6.56 -18.86
N GLU A 202 7.49 6.91 -17.68
CA GLU A 202 8.61 6.20 -17.06
C GLU A 202 8.24 4.76 -16.71
N ILE A 203 7.07 4.54 -16.09
CA ILE A 203 6.56 3.20 -15.76
C ILE A 203 6.45 2.36 -17.04
N ASN A 204 5.87 2.92 -18.11
CA ASN A 204 5.68 2.25 -19.39
C ASN A 204 6.97 1.94 -20.15
N SER A 205 8.09 2.57 -19.78
CA SER A 205 9.41 2.26 -20.36
C SER A 205 10.03 0.98 -19.80
N ARG A 206 9.48 0.44 -18.70
CA ARG A 206 10.02 -0.72 -17.98
C ARG A 206 9.37 -2.01 -18.48
N GLN A 207 10.15 -3.07 -18.61
CA GLN A 207 9.59 -4.41 -18.76
C GLN A 207 9.12 -4.91 -17.40
N MET A 208 7.80 -5.09 -17.25
CA MET A 208 7.19 -5.68 -16.06
C MET A 208 6.92 -7.17 -16.26
N TYR A 209 6.83 -7.90 -15.14
CA TYR A 209 6.49 -9.33 -15.09
C TYR A 209 5.37 -9.57 -14.07
N TYR A 210 4.60 -10.64 -14.24
CA TYR A 210 3.57 -11.06 -13.30
C TYR A 210 3.41 -12.59 -13.31
N ILE A 211 2.89 -13.16 -12.24
CA ILE A 211 2.43 -14.55 -12.18
C ILE A 211 0.93 -14.57 -12.47
N PRO A 212 0.46 -15.21 -13.55
CA PRO A 212 -0.97 -15.32 -13.83
C PRO A 212 -1.73 -15.99 -12.67
N LYS A 213 -2.92 -15.48 -12.33
CA LYS A 213 -3.66 -15.98 -11.15
C LYS A 213 -3.99 -17.47 -11.21
N GLY A 214 -4.17 -18.02 -12.41
CA GLY A 214 -4.46 -19.44 -12.62
C GLY A 214 -3.26 -20.37 -12.40
N GLU A 215 -2.06 -19.80 -12.22
CA GLU A 215 -0.80 -20.51 -12.07
C GLU A 215 -0.17 -20.27 -10.69
N VAL A 216 -0.75 -19.42 -9.85
CA VAL A 216 -0.11 -18.94 -8.60
C VAL A 216 0.28 -20.06 -7.63
N ASP A 217 -0.50 -21.14 -7.59
CA ASP A 217 -0.25 -22.32 -6.75
C ASP A 217 1.03 -23.06 -7.15
N GLN A 218 1.43 -22.97 -8.41
CA GLN A 218 2.67 -23.57 -8.90
C GLN A 218 3.91 -22.87 -8.34
N TYR A 219 3.75 -21.65 -7.80
CA TYR A 219 4.84 -20.84 -7.27
C TYR A 219 4.89 -20.88 -5.74
N TYR A 220 3.96 -21.56 -5.06
CA TYR A 220 3.89 -21.53 -3.59
C TYR A 220 5.21 -21.90 -2.92
N ASP A 221 5.96 -22.87 -3.42
CA ASP A 221 7.27 -23.26 -2.84
C ASP A 221 8.34 -22.16 -2.95
N LEU A 222 8.18 -21.21 -3.88
CA LEU A 222 9.09 -20.09 -4.10
C LEU A 222 8.67 -18.83 -3.31
N LEU A 223 7.41 -18.78 -2.89
CA LEU A 223 6.85 -17.72 -2.05
C LEU A 223 7.13 -17.98 -0.57
N GLN A 224 7.35 -16.91 0.17
CA GLN A 224 7.64 -16.94 1.60
C GLN A 224 6.65 -16.08 2.36
N THR A 225 6.32 -16.47 3.60
CA THR A 225 5.64 -15.56 4.54
C THR A 225 6.39 -14.24 4.58
N GLY A 226 5.68 -13.11 4.45
CA GLY A 226 6.27 -11.78 4.45
C GLY A 226 6.63 -11.24 3.07
N ASP A 227 6.57 -12.04 2.01
CA ASP A 227 6.63 -11.50 0.63
C ASP A 227 5.44 -10.57 0.41
N ILE A 228 5.69 -9.39 -0.15
CA ILE A 228 4.66 -8.41 -0.53
C ILE A 228 4.10 -8.83 -1.88
N ILE A 229 2.77 -8.82 -2.02
CA ILE A 229 2.14 -9.07 -3.32
C ILE A 229 1.25 -7.92 -3.76
N GLY A 230 1.41 -7.54 -5.02
CA GLY A 230 0.49 -6.65 -5.72
C GLY A 230 -0.41 -7.46 -6.65
N THR A 231 -1.72 -7.43 -6.43
CA THR A 231 -2.70 -8.10 -7.31
C THR A 231 -2.87 -7.32 -8.60
N THR A 232 -2.29 -7.83 -9.68
CA THR A 232 -2.41 -7.27 -11.04
C THR A 232 -3.85 -7.35 -11.54
N THR A 233 -4.22 -6.51 -12.50
CA THR A 233 -5.60 -6.41 -12.99
C THR A 233 -5.72 -6.41 -14.51
N ASP A 234 -6.92 -6.67 -15.05
CA ASP A 234 -7.28 -6.43 -16.46
C ASP A 234 -7.83 -5.02 -16.72
N ILE A 235 -8.02 -4.17 -15.69
CA ILE A 235 -8.55 -2.80 -15.83
C ILE A 235 -7.58 -1.96 -16.68
N ALA A 236 -8.03 -1.42 -17.81
CA ALA A 236 -7.19 -0.60 -18.69
C ALA A 236 -6.51 0.54 -17.93
N GLY A 237 -5.22 0.77 -18.20
CA GLY A 237 -4.44 1.85 -17.57
C GLY A 237 -3.92 1.59 -16.16
N LEU A 238 -4.41 0.56 -15.45
CA LEU A 238 -4.10 0.33 -14.04
C LEU A 238 -3.25 -0.93 -13.85
N ASP A 239 -2.15 -0.86 -13.12
CA ASP A 239 -1.25 -1.98 -12.85
C ASP A 239 -1.82 -2.97 -11.82
N ILE A 240 -2.13 -2.47 -10.62
CA ILE A 240 -2.44 -3.25 -9.41
C ILE A 240 -3.68 -2.68 -8.73
N THR A 241 -4.60 -3.56 -8.33
CA THR A 241 -5.84 -3.15 -7.63
C THR A 241 -5.77 -3.21 -6.12
N HIS A 242 -4.91 -4.08 -5.58
CA HIS A 242 -4.91 -4.41 -4.17
C HIS A 242 -3.57 -5.05 -3.77
N THR A 243 -3.14 -4.87 -2.53
CA THR A 243 -1.82 -5.32 -2.04
C THR A 243 -1.90 -5.87 -0.61
N GLY A 244 -0.87 -6.60 -0.19
CA GLY A 244 -0.73 -7.21 1.13
C GLY A 244 0.48 -8.14 1.17
N PHE A 245 0.45 -9.12 2.06
CA PHE A 245 1.55 -10.06 2.27
C PHE A 245 1.12 -11.50 2.06
N ILE A 246 2.03 -12.32 1.55
CA ILE A 246 1.94 -13.77 1.69
C ILE A 246 2.02 -14.13 3.17
N TYR A 247 1.11 -14.99 3.61
CA TYR A 247 1.14 -15.61 4.93
C TYR A 247 1.03 -17.11 4.77
N LYS A 248 2.02 -17.86 5.24
CA LYS A 248 1.98 -19.32 5.28
C LYS A 248 1.84 -19.81 6.71
N ASP A 249 1.04 -20.85 6.87
CA ASP A 249 0.98 -21.67 8.08
C ASP A 249 1.02 -23.16 7.69
N ASP A 250 0.77 -24.05 8.64
CA ASP A 250 0.78 -25.51 8.44
C ASP A 250 -0.27 -26.00 7.43
N THR A 251 -1.26 -25.16 7.08
CA THR A 251 -2.41 -25.54 6.27
C THR A 251 -2.36 -25.01 4.84
N GLY A 252 -1.60 -23.96 4.54
CA GLY A 252 -1.53 -23.44 3.18
C GLY A 252 -0.85 -22.09 3.01
N THR A 253 -1.07 -21.49 1.84
CA THR A 253 -0.57 -20.16 1.47
C THR A 253 -1.73 -19.18 1.34
N TYR A 254 -1.78 -18.21 2.24
CA TYR A 254 -2.87 -17.26 2.43
C TYR A 254 -2.42 -15.82 2.15
N PHE A 255 -3.41 -14.92 2.15
CA PHE A 255 -3.21 -13.51 1.90
C PHE A 255 -3.55 -12.67 3.13
N MET A 256 -2.55 -12.03 3.72
CA MET A 256 -2.73 -11.09 4.82
C MET A 256 -2.87 -9.67 4.26
N HIS A 257 -4.03 -9.04 4.43
CA HIS A 257 -4.35 -7.75 3.81
C HIS A 257 -5.44 -6.96 4.53
N ALA A 258 -5.46 -5.64 4.33
CA ALA A 258 -6.60 -4.78 4.68
C ALA A 258 -7.77 -5.06 3.73
N SER A 259 -8.86 -5.66 4.21
CA SER A 259 -9.97 -6.13 3.36
C SER A 259 -11.11 -5.12 3.29
N TYR A 260 -11.33 -4.53 2.11
CA TYR A 260 -12.50 -3.67 1.90
C TYR A 260 -13.84 -4.40 2.10
N PRO A 261 -14.03 -5.67 1.62
CA PRO A 261 -15.27 -6.39 1.86
C PRO A 261 -15.51 -6.74 3.34
N LYS A 262 -14.46 -7.07 4.09
CA LYS A 262 -14.56 -7.42 5.53
C LYS A 262 -14.45 -6.20 6.45
N LYS A 263 -14.07 -5.04 5.91
CA LYS A 263 -13.87 -3.76 6.62
C LYS A 263 -12.78 -3.78 7.68
N GLU A 264 -11.83 -4.71 7.58
CA GLU A 264 -10.73 -4.83 8.53
C GLU A 264 -9.51 -5.54 7.91
N VAL A 265 -8.36 -5.46 8.58
CA VAL A 265 -7.18 -6.28 8.27
C VAL A 265 -7.43 -7.73 8.68
N ILE A 266 -7.23 -8.66 7.74
CA ILE A 266 -7.44 -10.09 7.93
C ILE A 266 -6.31 -10.91 7.31
N ILE A 267 -6.27 -12.19 7.65
CA ILE A 267 -5.71 -13.24 6.81
C ILE A 267 -6.89 -13.89 6.08
N SER A 268 -6.76 -14.12 4.76
CA SER A 268 -7.82 -14.73 3.96
C SER A 268 -8.23 -16.10 4.54
N GLY A 269 -9.53 -16.39 4.54
CA GLY A 269 -10.04 -17.69 4.98
C GLY A 269 -9.88 -18.80 3.93
N GLU A 270 -9.62 -18.41 2.69
CA GLU A 270 -9.24 -19.30 1.60
C GLU A 270 -7.77 -19.09 1.18
N GLU A 271 -7.18 -20.10 0.55
CA GLU A 271 -5.84 -20.01 -0.02
C GLU A 271 -5.77 -18.94 -1.13
N LEU A 272 -4.56 -18.47 -1.42
CA LEU A 272 -4.32 -17.34 -2.31
C LEU A 272 -4.90 -17.57 -3.72
N LYS A 273 -4.82 -18.79 -4.26
CA LYS A 273 -5.39 -19.13 -5.57
C LYS A 273 -6.90 -18.90 -5.62
N GLU A 274 -7.62 -19.41 -4.63
CA GLU A 274 -9.07 -19.31 -4.49
C GLU A 274 -9.48 -17.84 -4.27
N TYR A 275 -8.72 -17.12 -3.43
CA TYR A 275 -8.91 -15.69 -3.21
C TYR A 275 -8.84 -14.90 -4.53
N LEU A 276 -7.78 -15.11 -5.33
CA LEU A 276 -7.59 -14.44 -6.62
C LEU A 276 -8.62 -14.88 -7.67
N ALA A 277 -9.08 -16.13 -7.62
CA ALA A 277 -10.14 -16.63 -8.48
C ALA A 277 -11.49 -15.93 -8.22
N GLY A 278 -11.73 -15.50 -6.98
CA GLY A 278 -12.95 -14.79 -6.57
C GLY A 278 -13.14 -13.43 -7.26
N ASN A 279 -12.07 -12.81 -7.78
CA ASN A 279 -12.15 -11.53 -8.48
C ASN A 279 -11.85 -11.66 -9.98
N LYS A 280 -12.88 -11.44 -10.81
CA LYS A 280 -12.75 -11.51 -12.28
C LYS A 280 -11.78 -10.46 -12.85
N LYS A 281 -11.61 -9.33 -12.17
CA LYS A 281 -10.75 -8.22 -12.60
C LYS A 281 -9.29 -8.37 -12.18
N GLN A 282 -8.98 -9.29 -11.28
CA GLN A 282 -7.58 -9.63 -10.98
C GLN A 282 -7.04 -10.58 -12.06
N SER A 283 -5.82 -10.35 -12.52
CA SER A 283 -5.15 -11.14 -13.55
C SER A 283 -4.04 -12.04 -13.00
N GLY A 284 -3.51 -11.74 -11.80
CA GLY A 284 -2.33 -12.40 -11.25
C GLY A 284 -1.66 -11.58 -10.15
N ILE A 285 -0.40 -11.85 -9.85
CA ILE A 285 0.37 -11.14 -8.82
C ILE A 285 1.75 -10.68 -9.32
N MET A 286 2.21 -9.55 -8.80
CA MET A 286 3.63 -9.19 -8.72
C MET A 286 4.11 -9.46 -7.29
N VAL A 287 5.35 -9.88 -7.12
CA VAL A 287 5.90 -10.31 -5.83
C VAL A 287 7.19 -9.55 -5.53
N ALA A 288 7.22 -8.87 -4.39
CA ALA A 288 8.39 -8.18 -3.89
C ALA A 288 8.81 -8.77 -2.53
N ARG A 289 10.06 -9.19 -2.42
CA ARG A 289 10.64 -9.74 -1.18
C ARG A 289 11.32 -8.64 -0.38
N PRO A 290 10.91 -8.36 0.86
CA PRO A 290 11.57 -7.39 1.71
C PRO A 290 13.03 -7.75 2.01
N LEU A 291 13.92 -6.78 1.90
CA LEU A 291 15.35 -6.96 2.19
C LEU A 291 15.66 -6.46 3.61
N ALA A 292 16.43 -7.27 4.35
CA ALA A 292 17.11 -6.78 5.54
C ALA A 292 18.20 -5.79 5.09
N LEU A 293 18.18 -4.59 5.67
CA LEU A 293 19.17 -3.54 5.43
C LEU A 293 20.62 -4.04 5.58
#